data_AF-K6VK84-F1
#
_entry.id   AF-K6VK84-F1
#
_cell.length_a   1.000
_cell.length_b   1.000
_cell.length_c   1.000
_cell.angle_alpha   90.00
_cell.angle_beta   90.00
_cell.angle_gamma   90.00
#
_symmetry.space_group_name_H-M   'P 1'
#
loop_
_entity.id
_entity.type
_entity.pdbx_description
1 polymer ?
#
loop_
_entity_poly.entity_id
_entity_poly.type
_entity_poly.pdbx_seq_one_letter_code
_entity_poly.pdbx_strand_id
1 'polypeptide(L)'
;MLNALYNEEVNNIHKCKSFISNNVAKEANIYNICNKLKVILEDWDTLLTQYEFTNKDDKKYCNYLNYWLHEKIKGNYCRKRTIEFLYDEWDKINEIFVKSSTKCSHKDFLVSENAFIKKKNFFDFIEYYGSIKSKLDKSDTSKNEKYCKYIKNHFKLYFVMEHEDICKNTSIYNEEISIFKNKFIDDQEEVEYLKKTCNDKYLKTIENVYSNKVILNEPNEFETYKKEYVSEGLPSHEKYNEFDNKNKIDDYCSYCVDLLPYEIDNPGINALCKIFAKNLYEIKSKRDRSENCSYFYYWMYDKIWQNFGSNSNHINNKQFIELFIN
;
A
#
# COMPACT_ATOMS: atom_id res chain seq x y z
N MET A 1 -15.21 22.63 2.59
CA MET A 1 -14.87 24.02 2.96
C MET A 1 -14.30 24.82 1.77
N LEU A 2 -13.38 24.27 0.98
CA LEU A 2 -12.72 24.93 -0.18
C LEU A 2 -13.61 25.39 -1.36
N ASN A 3 -14.89 25.03 -1.42
CA ASN A 3 -15.75 25.37 -2.59
C ASN A 3 -16.45 26.74 -2.48
N ALA A 4 -16.32 27.47 -1.37
CA ALA A 4 -17.12 28.65 -1.08
C ALA A 4 -16.49 30.00 -1.51
N LEU A 5 -15.32 30.01 -2.16
CA LEU A 5 -14.51 31.23 -2.35
C LEU A 5 -14.41 31.73 -3.80
N TYR A 6 -15.42 31.46 -4.65
CA TYR A 6 -15.36 31.85 -6.06
C TYR A 6 -15.93 33.26 -6.30
N ASN A 7 -15.08 34.21 -6.69
CA ASN A 7 -15.46 35.46 -7.35
C ASN A 7 -14.61 35.65 -8.61
N GLU A 8 -15.25 35.96 -9.74
CA GLU A 8 -14.61 36.18 -11.04
C GLU A 8 -14.03 37.60 -11.14
N GLU A 9 -12.71 37.74 -11.04
CA GLU A 9 -11.97 38.78 -11.77
C GLU A 9 -10.48 38.37 -11.85
N VAL A 10 -10.00 38.02 -13.05
CA VAL A 10 -8.67 37.45 -13.27
C VAL A 10 -7.80 38.37 -14.12
N ASN A 11 -6.76 38.95 -13.49
CA ASN A 11 -5.63 39.53 -14.21
C ASN A 11 -4.85 38.45 -14.97
N ASN A 12 -4.51 38.79 -16.22
CA ASN A 12 -4.25 37.87 -17.33
C ASN A 12 -2.76 37.46 -17.44
N ILE A 13 -2.17 36.94 -16.36
CA ILE A 13 -0.76 36.48 -16.34
C ILE A 13 -0.65 34.93 -16.30
N HIS A 14 -1.71 34.22 -15.90
CA HIS A 14 -1.71 32.74 -15.76
C HIS A 14 -2.32 32.03 -16.96
N LYS A 15 -1.72 30.90 -17.37
CA LYS A 15 -2.08 30.16 -18.58
C LYS A 15 -3.04 29.00 -18.30
N CYS A 16 -3.87 29.05 -17.23
CA CYS A 16 -4.97 28.09 -17.07
C CYS A 16 -5.81 27.98 -18.36
N LYS A 17 -6.00 29.09 -19.09
CA LYS A 17 -6.68 29.13 -20.40
C LYS A 17 -5.97 28.38 -21.54
N SER A 18 -4.65 28.19 -21.51
CA SER A 18 -3.94 27.51 -22.62
C SER A 18 -4.22 26.01 -22.68
N PHE A 19 -4.71 25.42 -21.58
CA PHE A 19 -5.10 24.00 -21.51
C PHE A 19 -6.37 23.68 -22.31
N ILE A 20 -7.18 24.68 -22.70
CA ILE A 20 -8.49 24.54 -23.37
C ILE A 20 -8.35 24.24 -24.88
N SER A 21 -7.12 24.21 -25.42
CA SER A 21 -6.91 24.20 -26.87
C SER A 21 -7.03 22.83 -27.56
N ASN A 22 -7.32 21.70 -26.88
CA ASN A 22 -7.20 20.37 -27.52
C ASN A 22 -8.29 19.30 -27.23
N ASN A 23 -9.33 19.53 -26.43
CA ASN A 23 -10.46 18.61 -26.15
C ASN A 23 -11.48 19.19 -25.13
N VAL A 24 -12.51 19.84 -25.66
CA VAL A 24 -13.41 20.79 -24.95
C VAL A 24 -14.15 20.24 -23.72
N ALA A 25 -14.52 18.94 -23.65
CA ALA A 25 -15.38 18.43 -22.57
C ALA A 25 -14.63 18.03 -21.27
N LYS A 26 -13.40 17.49 -21.36
CA LYS A 26 -12.59 17.12 -20.19
C LYS A 26 -11.67 18.26 -19.74
N GLU A 27 -11.33 19.18 -20.64
CA GLU A 27 -10.49 20.34 -20.36
C GLU A 27 -11.18 21.40 -19.50
N ALA A 28 -12.51 21.54 -19.59
CA ALA A 28 -13.28 22.47 -18.76
C ALA A 28 -13.12 22.18 -17.24
N ASN A 29 -12.96 20.91 -16.84
CA ASN A 29 -12.74 20.55 -15.44
C ASN A 29 -11.33 20.92 -14.97
N ILE A 30 -10.30 20.70 -15.80
CA ILE A 30 -8.90 21.04 -15.46
C ILE A 30 -8.70 22.55 -15.39
N TYR A 31 -9.30 23.30 -16.31
CA TYR A 31 -9.32 24.76 -16.25
C TYR A 31 -9.87 25.27 -14.90
N ASN A 32 -11.01 24.74 -14.47
CA ASN A 32 -11.64 25.11 -13.20
C ASN A 32 -10.77 24.72 -12.00
N ILE A 33 -10.11 23.56 -12.04
CA ILE A 33 -9.17 23.12 -11.00
C ILE A 33 -7.97 24.07 -10.92
N CYS A 34 -7.38 24.43 -12.07
CA CYS A 34 -6.26 25.38 -12.16
C CYS A 34 -6.62 26.75 -11.59
N ASN A 35 -7.80 27.29 -11.93
CA ASN A 35 -8.27 28.57 -11.39
C ASN A 35 -8.49 28.51 -9.86
N LYS A 36 -9.06 27.40 -9.35
CA LYS A 36 -9.22 27.21 -7.90
C LYS A 36 -7.87 27.14 -7.19
N LEU A 37 -6.93 26.38 -7.76
CA LEU A 37 -5.56 26.29 -7.25
C LEU A 37 -4.92 27.68 -7.20
N LYS A 38 -5.06 28.46 -8.28
CA LYS A 38 -4.58 29.83 -8.36
C LYS A 38 -5.09 30.69 -7.20
N VAL A 39 -6.41 30.77 -7.02
CA VAL A 39 -7.01 31.57 -5.93
C VAL A 39 -6.51 31.13 -4.55
N ILE A 40 -6.42 29.81 -4.31
CA ILE A 40 -5.93 29.28 -3.02
C ILE A 40 -4.48 29.72 -2.75
N LEU A 41 -3.63 29.69 -3.77
CA LEU A 41 -2.21 30.04 -3.64
C LEU A 41 -1.99 31.56 -3.55
N GLU A 42 -2.79 32.37 -4.24
CA GLU A 42 -2.76 33.84 -4.14
C GLU A 42 -3.14 34.32 -2.74
N ASP A 43 -4.14 33.69 -2.12
CA ASP A 43 -4.65 34.04 -0.79
C ASP A 43 -4.03 33.22 0.35
N TRP A 44 -2.94 32.48 0.09
CA TRP A 44 -2.43 31.46 1.01
C TRP A 44 -2.17 31.95 2.43
N ASP A 45 -1.45 33.06 2.60
CA ASP A 45 -1.13 33.62 3.93
C ASP A 45 -2.38 34.09 4.69
N THR A 46 -3.35 34.64 3.96
CA THR A 46 -4.64 35.06 4.52
C THR A 46 -5.41 33.85 5.02
N LEU A 47 -5.44 32.77 4.23
CA LEU A 47 -6.06 31.50 4.63
C LEU A 47 -5.37 30.93 5.87
N LEU A 48 -4.03 30.98 5.94
CA LEU A 48 -3.30 30.52 7.12
C LEU A 48 -3.67 31.33 8.38
N THR A 49 -3.81 32.64 8.25
CA THR A 49 -4.13 33.52 9.38
C THR A 49 -5.58 33.38 9.84
N GLN A 50 -6.54 33.33 8.91
CA GLN A 50 -7.99 33.30 9.22
C GLN A 50 -8.40 32.05 10.01
N TYR A 51 -7.73 30.94 9.78
CA TYR A 51 -8.05 29.68 10.46
C TYR A 51 -7.14 29.41 11.67
N GLU A 52 -6.48 30.45 12.20
CA GLU A 52 -5.57 30.36 13.35
C GLU A 52 -4.50 29.27 13.17
N PHE A 53 -3.98 29.11 11.95
CA PHE A 53 -2.94 28.11 11.65
C PHE A 53 -1.54 28.56 12.11
N THR A 54 -1.46 29.66 12.87
CA THR A 54 -0.27 30.45 13.22
C THR A 54 0.81 29.72 14.02
N ASN A 55 0.66 28.43 14.33
CA ASN A 55 1.67 27.59 15.00
C ASN A 55 1.64 26.09 14.63
N LYS A 56 1.13 25.69 13.46
CA LYS A 56 1.04 24.26 13.09
C LYS A 56 1.53 24.01 11.68
N ASP A 57 2.85 23.79 11.56
CA ASP A 57 3.56 23.18 10.43
C ASP A 57 2.94 23.53 9.07
N ASP A 58 3.34 24.63 8.44
CA ASP A 58 2.83 25.08 7.13
C ASP A 58 2.85 23.96 6.07
N LYS A 59 3.74 22.97 6.27
CA LYS A 59 3.79 21.74 5.46
C LYS A 59 2.50 20.92 5.55
N LYS A 60 1.80 20.90 6.68
CA LYS A 60 0.59 20.11 6.89
C LYS A 60 -0.56 20.56 6.00
N TYR A 61 -0.90 21.85 6.03
CA TYR A 61 -1.98 22.38 5.19
C TYR A 61 -1.60 22.35 3.72
N CYS A 62 -0.33 22.57 3.41
CA CYS A 62 0.18 22.40 2.07
C CYS A 62 0.06 20.93 1.59
N ASN A 63 0.30 19.95 2.47
CA ASN A 63 0.06 18.54 2.18
C ASN A 63 -1.41 18.27 1.88
N TYR A 64 -2.34 18.86 2.65
CA TYR A 64 -3.77 18.74 2.35
C TYR A 64 -4.13 19.28 0.97
N LEU A 65 -3.58 20.44 0.59
CA LEU A 65 -3.80 21.01 -0.75
C LEU A 65 -3.26 20.08 -1.84
N ASN A 66 -2.06 19.52 -1.64
CA ASN A 66 -1.47 18.54 -2.53
C ASN A 66 -2.34 17.30 -2.75
N TYR A 67 -2.79 16.66 -1.66
CA TYR A 67 -3.68 15.50 -1.75
C TYR A 67 -5.05 15.85 -2.37
N TRP A 68 -5.61 17.01 -2.02
CA TRP A 68 -6.86 17.50 -2.59
C TRP A 68 -6.76 17.69 -4.11
N LEU A 69 -5.71 18.35 -4.60
CA LEU A 69 -5.53 18.61 -6.03
C LEU A 69 -5.50 17.30 -6.83
N HIS A 70 -4.72 16.33 -6.35
CA HIS A 70 -4.55 15.04 -7.02
C HIS A 70 -5.78 14.14 -6.98
N GLU A 71 -6.62 14.29 -5.97
CA GLU A 71 -7.94 13.67 -5.91
C GLU A 71 -8.89 14.29 -6.96
N LYS A 72 -8.83 15.61 -7.21
CA LYS A 72 -9.67 16.27 -8.22
C LYS A 72 -9.37 15.85 -9.66
N ILE A 73 -8.16 15.39 -9.93
CA ILE A 73 -7.74 14.91 -11.25
C ILE A 73 -7.78 13.36 -11.36
N LYS A 74 -8.41 12.67 -10.41
CA LYS A 74 -8.64 11.22 -10.48
C LYS A 74 -9.48 10.85 -11.72
N GLY A 75 -9.14 9.75 -12.39
CA GLY A 75 -9.82 9.30 -13.61
C GLY A 75 -9.51 10.13 -14.85
N ASN A 76 -8.55 11.07 -14.77
CA ASN A 76 -8.09 11.83 -15.93
C ASN A 76 -7.27 10.91 -16.86
N TYR A 77 -7.69 10.83 -18.13
CA TYR A 77 -7.04 10.00 -19.15
C TYR A 77 -5.56 10.41 -19.41
N CYS A 78 -5.28 11.72 -19.38
CA CYS A 78 -3.96 12.30 -19.53
C CYS A 78 -3.37 12.74 -18.18
N ARG A 79 -3.49 11.90 -17.13
CA ARG A 79 -3.12 12.26 -15.75
C ARG A 79 -1.71 12.84 -15.64
N LYS A 80 -0.69 12.18 -16.21
CA LYS A 80 0.71 12.64 -16.14
C LYS A 80 0.87 14.06 -16.69
N ARG A 81 0.44 14.30 -17.94
CA ARG A 81 0.50 15.64 -18.57
C ARG A 81 -0.32 16.67 -17.79
N THR A 82 -1.44 16.27 -17.20
CA THR A 82 -2.27 17.16 -16.38
C THR A 82 -1.54 17.58 -15.11
N ILE A 83 -0.85 16.65 -14.44
CA ILE A 83 -0.04 16.94 -13.25
C ILE A 83 1.10 17.88 -13.61
N GLU A 84 1.87 17.56 -14.66
CA GLU A 84 3.00 18.39 -15.13
C GLU A 84 2.54 19.83 -15.41
N PHE A 85 1.43 20.00 -16.12
CA PHE A 85 0.85 21.32 -16.37
C PHE A 85 0.45 22.06 -15.07
N LEU A 86 -0.22 21.37 -14.14
CA LEU A 86 -0.65 21.98 -12.89
C LEU A 86 0.55 22.38 -12.02
N TYR A 87 1.64 21.61 -12.05
CA TYR A 87 2.88 21.92 -11.33
C TYR A 87 3.57 23.14 -11.93
N ASP A 88 3.70 23.21 -13.25
CA ASP A 88 4.25 24.38 -13.94
C ASP A 88 3.48 25.66 -13.59
N GLU A 89 2.14 25.59 -13.53
CA GLU A 89 1.32 26.74 -13.14
C GLU A 89 1.45 27.06 -11.65
N TRP A 90 1.49 26.05 -10.77
CA TRP A 90 1.70 26.21 -9.33
C TRP A 90 3.02 26.93 -9.05
N ASP A 91 4.11 26.50 -9.67
CA ASP A 91 5.44 27.09 -9.49
C ASP A 91 5.48 28.55 -9.97
N LYS A 92 4.89 28.86 -11.12
CA LYS A 92 4.76 30.25 -11.60
C LYS A 92 3.99 31.15 -10.63
N ILE A 93 2.92 30.64 -10.02
CA ILE A 93 2.18 31.39 -8.99
C ILE A 93 3.10 31.67 -7.80
N ASN A 94 3.80 30.65 -7.30
CA ASN A 94 4.75 30.81 -6.18
C ASN A 94 5.92 31.76 -6.50
N GLU A 95 6.35 31.85 -7.76
CA GLU A 95 7.35 32.81 -8.24
C GLU A 95 6.84 34.25 -8.28
N ILE A 96 5.56 34.48 -8.59
CA ILE A 96 4.99 35.83 -8.71
C ILE A 96 4.66 36.42 -7.32
N PHE A 97 4.11 35.60 -6.42
CA PHE A 97 3.65 36.06 -5.10
C PHE A 97 4.75 36.01 -4.02
N VAL A 98 5.97 36.45 -4.38
CA VAL A 98 7.21 36.44 -3.54
C VAL A 98 7.05 37.06 -2.14
N LYS A 99 6.02 37.87 -1.91
CA LYS A 99 5.82 38.63 -0.66
C LYS A 99 5.34 37.78 0.53
N SER A 100 4.98 36.51 0.30
CA SER A 100 4.54 35.58 1.33
C SER A 100 5.73 34.94 2.05
N SER A 101 5.73 34.98 3.39
CA SER A 101 6.72 34.29 4.21
C SER A 101 6.50 32.76 4.29
N THR A 102 5.38 32.26 3.76
CA THR A 102 4.91 30.88 3.93
C THR A 102 4.41 30.30 2.62
N LYS A 103 5.32 29.94 1.70
CA LYS A 103 4.94 29.37 0.40
C LYS A 103 4.50 27.91 0.53
N CYS A 104 3.45 27.52 -0.20
CA CYS A 104 3.06 26.13 -0.37
C CYS A 104 3.55 25.59 -1.73
N SER A 105 4.42 24.60 -1.70
CA SER A 105 4.93 23.94 -2.90
C SER A 105 4.16 22.66 -3.21
N HIS A 106 4.10 22.30 -4.49
CA HIS A 106 3.59 21.00 -4.86
C HIS A 106 4.55 19.89 -4.40
N LYS A 107 3.98 18.73 -4.04
CA LYS A 107 4.67 17.47 -3.80
C LYS A 107 4.74 16.70 -5.09
N ASP A 108 5.83 15.95 -5.30
CA ASP A 108 5.90 15.07 -6.46
C ASP A 108 4.98 13.86 -6.31
N PHE A 109 3.87 13.88 -7.04
CA PHE A 109 2.93 12.79 -7.18
C PHE A 109 2.79 12.38 -8.65
N LEU A 110 3.88 12.42 -9.42
CA LEU A 110 3.99 11.83 -10.76
C LEU A 110 4.04 10.28 -10.71
N VAL A 111 3.06 9.71 -10.02
CA VAL A 111 2.89 8.27 -9.79
C VAL A 111 1.61 7.78 -10.45
N SER A 112 1.47 6.46 -10.60
CA SER A 112 0.23 5.86 -11.08
C SER A 112 -0.96 6.25 -10.19
N GLU A 113 -2.17 6.27 -10.74
CA GLU A 113 -3.38 6.58 -9.96
C GLU A 113 -3.57 5.59 -8.80
N ASN A 114 -3.30 4.31 -9.02
CA ASN A 114 -3.34 3.29 -7.96
C ASN A 114 -2.33 3.58 -6.84
N ALA A 115 -1.12 4.02 -7.20
CA ALA A 115 -0.13 4.40 -6.20
C ALA A 115 -0.56 5.63 -5.41
N PHE A 116 -1.10 6.65 -6.07
CA PHE A 116 -1.66 7.83 -5.41
C PHE A 116 -2.80 7.47 -4.45
N ILE A 117 -3.73 6.59 -4.85
CA ILE A 117 -4.84 6.15 -4.00
C ILE A 117 -4.32 5.52 -2.70
N LYS A 118 -3.29 4.66 -2.78
CA LYS A 118 -2.66 4.06 -1.59
C LYS A 118 -2.02 5.11 -0.70
N LYS A 119 -1.22 6.04 -1.27
CA LYS A 119 -0.62 7.17 -0.54
C LYS A 119 -1.67 8.01 0.18
N LYS A 120 -2.76 8.36 -0.50
CA LYS A 120 -3.84 9.15 0.10
C LYS A 120 -4.56 8.41 1.22
N ASN A 121 -4.95 7.16 1.01
CA ASN A 121 -5.59 6.34 2.05
C ASN A 121 -4.71 6.26 3.30
N PHE A 122 -3.41 6.08 3.08
CA PHE A 122 -2.43 6.05 4.14
C PHE A 122 -2.32 7.40 4.88
N PHE A 123 -2.20 8.50 4.13
CA PHE A 123 -2.19 9.86 4.69
C PHE A 123 -3.42 10.17 5.55
N ASP A 124 -4.62 9.88 5.03
CA ASP A 124 -5.87 10.08 5.75
C ASP A 124 -5.89 9.27 7.06
N PHE A 125 -5.37 8.05 7.05
CA PHE A 125 -5.26 7.23 8.27
C PHE A 125 -4.36 7.88 9.34
N ILE A 126 -3.17 8.34 8.96
CA ILE A 126 -2.25 9.00 9.91
C ILE A 126 -2.91 10.22 10.56
N GLU A 127 -3.62 11.02 9.76
CA GLU A 127 -4.31 12.22 10.19
C GLU A 127 -5.48 11.93 11.14
N TYR A 128 -6.29 10.91 10.83
CA TYR A 128 -7.42 10.52 11.67
C TYR A 128 -7.04 9.65 12.86
N TYR A 129 -5.80 9.13 12.93
CA TYR A 129 -5.39 8.18 13.96
C TYR A 129 -5.60 8.69 15.39
N GLY A 130 -5.24 9.94 15.68
CA GLY A 130 -5.44 10.50 17.03
C GLY A 130 -6.93 10.55 17.43
N SER A 131 -7.82 10.83 16.47
CA SER A 131 -9.26 10.78 16.71
C SER A 131 -9.74 9.34 16.92
N ILE A 132 -9.21 8.38 16.16
CA ILE A 132 -9.52 6.95 16.31
C ILE A 132 -9.10 6.47 17.71
N LYS A 133 -7.86 6.76 18.12
CA LYS A 133 -7.31 6.44 19.45
C LYS A 133 -8.21 6.97 20.57
N SER A 134 -8.60 8.25 20.49
CA SER A 134 -9.50 8.86 21.49
C SER A 134 -10.87 8.19 21.60
N LYS A 135 -11.34 7.54 20.53
CA LYS A 135 -12.62 6.82 20.51
C LYS A 135 -12.45 5.39 21.02
N LEU A 136 -11.32 4.75 20.73
CA LEU A 136 -10.96 3.43 21.28
C LEU A 136 -10.93 3.49 22.81
N ASP A 137 -10.35 4.54 23.38
CA ASP A 137 -10.24 4.71 24.84
C ASP A 137 -11.61 4.88 25.54
N LYS A 138 -12.66 5.23 24.80
CA LYS A 138 -13.98 5.59 25.33
C LYS A 138 -15.08 4.61 24.98
N SER A 139 -14.84 3.61 24.15
CA SER A 139 -15.92 2.82 23.54
C SER A 139 -16.02 1.39 24.07
N ASP A 140 -17.26 0.88 24.11
CA ASP A 140 -17.54 -0.53 24.43
C ASP A 140 -16.89 -1.48 23.42
N THR A 141 -16.69 -2.74 23.84
CA THR A 141 -15.98 -3.79 23.11
C THR A 141 -16.39 -3.94 21.63
N SER A 142 -17.67 -3.77 21.27
CA SER A 142 -18.14 -3.91 19.87
C SER A 142 -17.74 -2.76 18.94
N LYS A 143 -17.59 -1.53 19.46
CA LYS A 143 -17.09 -0.38 18.67
C LYS A 143 -15.58 -0.43 18.53
N ASN A 144 -14.88 -0.93 19.54
CA ASN A 144 -13.44 -1.18 19.48
C ASN A 144 -13.07 -2.13 18.35
N GLU A 145 -13.85 -3.21 18.14
CA GLU A 145 -13.60 -4.16 17.05
C GLU A 145 -13.59 -3.49 15.67
N LYS A 146 -14.50 -2.54 15.40
CA LYS A 146 -14.55 -1.81 14.12
C LYS A 146 -13.32 -0.93 13.91
N TYR A 147 -12.89 -0.21 14.94
CA TYR A 147 -11.67 0.61 14.88
C TYR A 147 -10.42 -0.25 14.73
N CYS A 148 -10.32 -1.34 15.49
CA CYS A 148 -9.21 -2.28 15.38
C CYS A 148 -9.16 -2.95 14.01
N LYS A 149 -10.30 -3.29 13.40
CA LYS A 149 -10.37 -3.77 12.02
C LYS A 149 -9.89 -2.71 11.01
N TYR A 150 -10.27 -1.45 11.22
CA TYR A 150 -9.81 -0.34 10.38
C TYR A 150 -8.29 -0.14 10.49
N ILE A 151 -7.73 -0.14 11.70
CA ILE A 151 -6.29 -0.07 11.95
C ILE A 151 -5.58 -1.24 11.28
N LYS A 152 -6.07 -2.47 11.49
CA LYS A 152 -5.53 -3.69 10.86
C LYS A 152 -5.43 -3.57 9.34
N ASN A 153 -6.46 -3.04 8.68
CA ASN A 153 -6.44 -2.85 7.24
C ASN A 153 -5.34 -1.88 6.77
N HIS A 154 -4.95 -0.91 7.60
CA HIS A 154 -3.85 0.01 7.28
C HIS A 154 -2.48 -0.62 7.50
N PHE A 155 -2.33 -1.51 8.49
CA PHE A 155 -1.14 -2.36 8.58
C PHE A 155 -0.99 -3.26 7.34
N LYS A 156 -2.09 -3.85 6.84
CA LYS A 156 -2.07 -4.61 5.57
C LYS A 156 -1.62 -3.74 4.39
N LEU A 157 -2.17 -2.53 4.29
CA LEU A 157 -1.82 -1.59 3.23
C LEU A 157 -0.33 -1.20 3.30
N TYR A 158 0.20 -0.96 4.49
CA TYR A 158 1.62 -0.68 4.71
C TYR A 158 2.51 -1.81 4.18
N PHE A 159 2.22 -3.07 4.50
CA PHE A 159 2.96 -4.21 3.96
C PHE A 159 2.88 -4.32 2.44
N VAL A 160 1.70 -4.05 1.86
CA VAL A 160 1.53 -4.02 0.40
C VAL A 160 2.45 -2.98 -0.23
N MET A 161 2.48 -1.76 0.33
CA MET A 161 3.30 -0.66 -0.19
C MET A 161 4.80 -0.95 -0.05
N GLU A 162 5.25 -1.42 1.11
CA GLU A 162 6.64 -1.78 1.37
C GLU A 162 7.13 -2.89 0.42
N HIS A 163 6.34 -3.94 0.25
CA HIS A 163 6.71 -5.04 -0.64
C HIS A 163 6.70 -4.62 -2.12
N GLU A 164 5.75 -3.79 -2.55
CA GLU A 164 5.74 -3.29 -3.93
C GLU A 164 7.02 -2.52 -4.26
N ASP A 165 7.50 -1.67 -3.35
CA ASP A 165 8.74 -0.92 -3.51
C ASP A 165 9.96 -1.85 -3.54
N ILE A 166 10.05 -2.78 -2.58
CA ILE A 166 11.15 -3.77 -2.55
C ILE A 166 11.18 -4.59 -3.84
N CYS A 167 10.05 -5.13 -4.27
CA CYS A 167 9.96 -6.03 -5.42
C CYS A 167 10.21 -5.35 -6.76
N LYS A 168 9.80 -4.09 -6.89
CA LYS A 168 10.01 -3.32 -8.13
C LYS A 168 11.32 -2.54 -8.10
N ASN A 169 12.06 -2.60 -6.99
CA ASN A 169 13.20 -1.74 -6.73
C ASN A 169 12.87 -0.25 -6.96
N THR A 170 11.74 0.17 -6.38
CA THR A 170 11.26 1.56 -6.42
C THR A 170 11.23 2.17 -5.03
N SER A 171 11.06 3.49 -4.97
CA SER A 171 10.95 4.27 -3.74
C SER A 171 9.66 5.09 -3.70
N ILE A 172 8.59 4.58 -4.33
CA ILE A 172 7.35 5.31 -4.52
C ILE A 172 6.75 5.67 -3.16
N TYR A 173 6.83 4.80 -2.17
CA TYR A 173 6.18 4.90 -0.87
C TYR A 173 7.14 5.18 0.29
N ASN A 174 8.41 5.54 0.02
CA ASN A 174 9.43 5.72 1.06
C ASN A 174 9.00 6.69 2.19
N GLU A 175 8.35 7.81 1.86
CA GLU A 175 7.85 8.77 2.85
C GLU A 175 6.77 8.13 3.73
N GLU A 176 5.76 7.50 3.13
CA GLU A 176 4.66 6.87 3.86
C GLU A 176 5.13 5.70 4.72
N ILE A 177 6.02 4.85 4.20
CA ILE A 177 6.60 3.71 4.90
C ILE A 177 7.37 4.20 6.13
N SER A 178 8.22 5.22 5.98
CA SER A 178 8.98 5.77 7.10
C SER A 178 8.08 6.36 8.18
N ILE A 179 7.05 7.13 7.79
CA ILE A 179 6.08 7.70 8.73
C ILE A 179 5.32 6.59 9.47
N PHE A 180 4.89 5.53 8.76
CA PHE A 180 4.21 4.40 9.41
C PHE A 180 5.09 3.75 10.44
N LYS A 181 6.30 3.38 10.00
CA LYS A 181 7.23 2.57 10.78
C LYS A 181 7.59 3.28 12.08
N ASN A 182 7.98 4.55 11.97
CA ASN A 182 8.32 5.37 13.14
C ASN A 182 7.17 5.44 14.15
N LYS A 183 5.91 5.48 13.69
CA LYS A 183 4.74 5.69 14.55
C LYS A 183 4.14 4.41 15.12
N PHE A 184 4.18 3.31 14.39
CA PHE A 184 3.41 2.10 14.71
C PHE A 184 4.25 0.85 14.91
N ILE A 185 5.53 0.91 14.56
CA ILE A 185 6.47 -0.22 14.65
C ILE A 185 7.60 0.11 15.62
N ASP A 186 8.22 1.27 15.46
CA ASP A 186 9.39 1.68 16.25
C ASP A 186 8.99 2.35 17.59
N ASP A 187 7.77 2.89 17.69
CA ASP A 187 7.20 3.44 18.93
C ASP A 187 6.65 2.31 19.83
N GLN A 188 7.43 1.94 20.85
CA GLN A 188 7.08 0.86 21.77
C GLN A 188 5.80 1.12 22.57
N GLU A 189 5.55 2.37 22.98
CA GLU A 189 4.34 2.71 23.74
C GLU A 189 3.10 2.55 22.86
N GLU A 190 3.18 2.98 21.60
CA GLU A 190 2.09 2.81 20.64
C GLU A 190 1.84 1.34 20.32
N VAL A 191 2.91 0.54 20.16
CA VAL A 191 2.81 -0.91 19.95
C VAL A 191 2.13 -1.58 21.15
N GLU A 192 2.54 -1.30 22.38
CA GLU A 192 1.96 -1.87 23.60
C GLU A 192 0.49 -1.46 23.79
N TYR A 193 0.18 -0.18 23.52
CA TYR A 193 -1.20 0.32 23.53
C TYR A 193 -2.09 -0.47 22.56
N LEU A 194 -1.62 -0.64 21.32
CA LEU A 194 -2.34 -1.34 20.27
C LEU A 194 -2.48 -2.85 20.56
N LYS A 195 -1.49 -3.49 21.21
CA LYS A 195 -1.54 -4.88 21.69
C LYS A 195 -2.65 -5.08 22.70
N LYS A 196 -2.66 -4.23 23.73
CA LYS A 196 -3.66 -4.26 24.79
C LYS A 196 -5.07 -3.96 24.29
N THR A 197 -5.21 -2.97 23.41
CA THR A 197 -6.52 -2.43 23.03
C THR A 197 -7.19 -3.24 21.92
N CYS A 198 -6.43 -3.79 20.97
CA CYS A 198 -6.97 -4.46 19.78
C CYS A 198 -6.76 -5.98 19.74
N ASN A 199 -6.30 -6.58 20.84
CA ASN A 199 -6.05 -8.01 21.03
C ASN A 199 -4.89 -8.56 20.16
N ASP A 200 -3.85 -9.04 20.85
CA ASP A 200 -2.48 -9.38 20.44
C ASP A 200 -2.22 -10.09 19.10
N LYS A 201 -3.20 -10.78 18.50
CA LYS A 201 -2.92 -11.73 17.41
C LYS A 201 -2.29 -11.07 16.17
N TYR A 202 -2.63 -9.82 15.88
CA TYR A 202 -2.14 -9.12 14.69
C TYR A 202 -0.73 -8.53 14.86
N LEU A 203 -0.39 -7.98 16.04
CA LEU A 203 0.93 -7.38 16.30
C LEU A 203 2.02 -8.44 16.47
N LYS A 204 1.68 -9.61 17.02
CA LYS A 204 2.58 -10.78 17.00
C LYS A 204 2.91 -11.23 15.58
N THR A 205 1.95 -11.15 14.65
CA THR A 205 2.22 -11.44 13.24
C THR A 205 3.16 -10.41 12.62
N ILE A 206 3.01 -9.12 12.94
CA ILE A 206 3.88 -8.06 12.43
C ILE A 206 5.34 -8.29 12.86
N GLU A 207 5.58 -8.62 14.13
CA GLU A 207 6.92 -9.00 14.62
C GLU A 207 7.50 -10.22 13.89
N ASN A 208 6.66 -11.23 13.59
CA ASN A 208 7.07 -12.44 12.89
C ASN A 208 7.38 -12.21 11.40
N VAL A 209 6.58 -11.37 10.72
CA VAL A 209 6.77 -11.00 9.31
C VAL A 209 8.09 -10.26 9.12
N TYR A 210 8.41 -9.29 10.00
CA TYR A 210 9.69 -8.56 9.95
C TYR A 210 10.91 -9.42 10.29
N SER A 211 10.73 -10.49 11.07
CA SER A 211 11.84 -11.35 11.46
C SER A 211 12.27 -12.33 10.37
N ASN A 212 11.61 -12.38 9.20
CA ASN A 212 11.74 -13.48 8.20
C ASN A 212 11.57 -14.89 8.80
N LYS A 213 11.11 -14.99 10.06
CA LYS A 213 10.97 -16.25 10.80
C LYS A 213 9.85 -17.12 10.24
N VAL A 214 8.95 -16.54 9.45
CA VAL A 214 7.82 -17.28 8.87
C VAL A 214 8.26 -18.28 7.79
N ILE A 215 9.53 -18.26 7.38
CA ILE A 215 10.13 -19.28 6.49
C ILE A 215 10.99 -20.31 7.26
N LEU A 216 11.22 -20.07 8.56
CA LEU A 216 11.95 -20.96 9.47
C LEU A 216 10.96 -21.68 10.39
N ASN A 217 9.97 -22.36 9.83
CA ASN A 217 9.38 -23.46 10.59
C ASN A 217 10.22 -24.69 10.29
N GLU A 218 10.90 -25.15 11.34
CA GLU A 218 11.50 -26.48 11.45
C GLU A 218 10.57 -27.55 10.85
N PRO A 219 11.12 -28.66 10.32
CA PRO A 219 10.32 -29.76 9.82
C PRO A 219 9.26 -30.12 10.87
N ASN A 220 7.99 -30.15 10.46
CA ASN A 220 6.94 -30.75 11.28
C ASN A 220 7.40 -32.18 11.63
N GLU A 221 7.15 -32.66 12.86
CA GLU A 221 7.36 -34.06 13.29
C GLU A 221 6.92 -35.06 12.20
N PHE A 222 5.83 -34.75 11.50
CA PHE A 222 5.31 -35.54 10.38
C PHE A 222 6.23 -35.63 9.14
N GLU A 223 7.00 -34.58 8.80
CA GLU A 223 8.01 -34.63 7.73
C GLU A 223 9.24 -35.45 8.14
N THR A 224 9.60 -35.43 9.42
CA THR A 224 10.67 -36.26 9.98
C THR A 224 10.31 -37.74 9.85
N TYR A 225 9.06 -38.11 10.17
CA TYR A 225 8.56 -39.47 9.96
C TYR A 225 8.40 -39.83 8.47
N LYS A 226 7.94 -38.91 7.61
CA LYS A 226 7.78 -39.20 6.17
C LYS A 226 9.14 -39.42 5.48
N LYS A 227 10.19 -38.68 5.86
CA LYS A 227 11.57 -38.90 5.39
C LYS A 227 12.14 -40.25 5.84
N GLU A 228 11.75 -40.74 7.01
CA GLU A 228 12.21 -42.04 7.54
C GLU A 228 11.62 -43.25 6.79
N TYR A 229 10.41 -43.13 6.20
CA TYR A 229 9.68 -44.26 5.62
C TYR A 229 9.44 -44.17 4.10
N VAL A 230 9.52 -42.98 3.49
CA VAL A 230 9.38 -42.80 2.03
C VAL A 230 10.77 -42.68 1.42
N SER A 231 11.23 -43.79 0.86
CA SER A 231 12.53 -43.98 0.19
C SER A 231 13.05 -42.74 -0.54
N GLU A 232 14.28 -42.36 -0.22
CA GLU A 232 15.10 -41.35 -0.93
C GLU A 232 15.25 -41.61 -2.44
N GLY A 233 14.68 -42.70 -3.00
CA GLY A 233 14.77 -43.10 -4.40
C GLY A 233 13.49 -42.95 -5.25
N LEU A 234 12.40 -42.33 -4.78
CA LEU A 234 11.24 -42.06 -5.64
C LEU A 234 11.43 -40.79 -6.49
N PRO A 235 11.10 -40.79 -7.80
CA PRO A 235 11.19 -39.60 -8.66
C PRO A 235 10.42 -38.38 -8.11
N SER A 236 9.33 -38.62 -7.37
CA SER A 236 8.57 -37.56 -6.70
C SER A 236 9.38 -36.84 -5.61
N HIS A 237 10.26 -37.54 -4.90
CA HIS A 237 11.08 -36.96 -3.83
C HIS A 237 12.11 -35.97 -4.40
N GLU A 238 12.79 -36.34 -5.50
CA GLU A 238 13.71 -35.44 -6.19
C GLU A 238 13.00 -34.18 -6.69
N LYS A 239 11.81 -34.33 -7.29
CA LYS A 239 10.99 -33.20 -7.75
C LYS A 239 10.55 -32.29 -6.60
N TYR A 240 10.15 -32.85 -5.47
CA TYR A 240 9.73 -32.07 -4.31
C TYR A 240 10.90 -31.29 -3.70
N ASN A 241 12.09 -31.89 -3.63
CA ASN A 241 13.31 -31.21 -3.19
C ASN A 241 13.71 -30.07 -4.15
N GLU A 242 13.51 -30.25 -5.46
CA GLU A 242 13.69 -29.17 -6.44
C GLU A 242 12.73 -28.00 -6.15
N PHE A 243 11.45 -28.29 -5.92
CA PHE A 243 10.44 -27.27 -5.62
C PHE A 243 10.64 -26.56 -4.27
N ASP A 244 11.22 -27.25 -3.28
CA ASP A 244 11.54 -26.68 -1.96
C ASP A 244 12.74 -25.71 -1.99
N ASN A 245 13.45 -25.61 -3.12
CA ASN A 245 14.59 -24.73 -3.27
C ASN A 245 14.17 -23.24 -3.21
N LYS A 246 14.68 -22.52 -2.20
CA LYS A 246 14.37 -21.10 -1.93
C LYS A 246 15.31 -20.11 -2.62
N ASN A 247 16.26 -20.57 -3.43
CA ASN A 247 17.19 -19.67 -4.13
C ASN A 247 16.42 -18.76 -5.10
N LYS A 248 16.71 -17.45 -5.00
CA LYS A 248 16.18 -16.40 -5.90
C LYS A 248 14.65 -16.30 -5.96
N ILE A 249 13.94 -16.74 -4.91
CA ILE A 249 12.47 -16.63 -4.88
C ILE A 249 11.99 -15.16 -4.89
N ASP A 250 12.81 -14.22 -4.39
CA ASP A 250 12.48 -12.80 -4.38
C ASP A 250 12.41 -12.19 -5.78
N ASP A 251 13.08 -12.78 -6.79
CA ASP A 251 12.95 -12.36 -8.19
C ASP A 251 11.51 -12.49 -8.72
N TYR A 252 10.68 -13.29 -8.03
CA TYR A 252 9.30 -13.61 -8.40
C TYR A 252 8.25 -12.94 -7.50
N CYS A 253 8.66 -12.07 -6.59
CA CYS A 253 7.73 -11.50 -5.61
C CYS A 253 6.68 -10.56 -6.22
N SER A 254 6.91 -10.03 -7.42
CA SER A 254 5.91 -9.22 -8.14
C SER A 254 4.60 -9.96 -8.42
N TYR A 255 4.61 -11.30 -8.51
CA TYR A 255 3.42 -12.12 -8.69
C TYR A 255 2.58 -12.30 -7.41
N CYS A 256 3.10 -11.86 -6.26
CA CYS A 256 2.52 -12.15 -4.95
C CYS A 256 1.81 -10.97 -4.28
N VAL A 257 1.72 -9.83 -4.98
CA VAL A 257 1.18 -8.58 -4.42
C VAL A 257 -0.25 -8.75 -3.88
N ASP A 258 -1.09 -9.51 -4.59
CA ASP A 258 -2.50 -9.72 -4.21
C ASP A 258 -2.66 -10.61 -2.96
N LEU A 259 -1.62 -11.35 -2.58
CA LEU A 259 -1.60 -12.21 -1.40
C LEU A 259 -1.09 -11.50 -0.14
N LEU A 260 -0.39 -10.38 -0.28
CA LEU A 260 0.16 -9.62 0.86
C LEU A 260 -0.89 -9.19 1.90
N PRO A 261 -2.13 -8.77 1.53
CA PRO A 261 -3.15 -8.45 2.52
C PRO A 261 -3.54 -9.63 3.43
N TYR A 262 -3.23 -10.87 3.02
CA TYR A 262 -3.53 -12.08 3.77
C TYR A 262 -2.39 -12.51 4.68
N GLU A 263 -1.19 -11.94 4.56
CA GLU A 263 -0.01 -12.27 5.37
C GLU A 263 -0.28 -12.11 6.87
N ILE A 264 -1.03 -11.08 7.27
CA ILE A 264 -1.39 -10.85 8.67
C ILE A 264 -2.24 -11.99 9.24
N ASP A 265 -3.15 -12.54 8.43
CA ASP A 265 -4.09 -13.58 8.84
C ASP A 265 -3.53 -14.99 8.60
N ASN A 266 -2.58 -15.13 7.68
CA ASN A 266 -1.96 -16.36 7.23
C ASN A 266 -0.46 -16.12 7.06
N PRO A 267 0.29 -16.03 8.18
CA PRO A 267 1.73 -15.79 8.12
C PRO A 267 2.41 -16.83 7.21
N GLY A 268 3.27 -16.37 6.30
CA GLY A 268 4.06 -17.21 5.40
C GLY A 268 3.43 -17.39 4.02
N ILE A 269 2.23 -16.85 3.80
CA ILE A 269 1.53 -16.96 2.52
C ILE A 269 2.29 -16.28 1.38
N ASN A 270 2.89 -15.12 1.63
CA ASN A 270 3.69 -14.41 0.64
C ASN A 270 4.96 -15.20 0.29
N ALA A 271 5.64 -15.76 1.29
CA ALA A 271 6.81 -16.59 1.07
C ALA A 271 6.46 -17.84 0.23
N LEU A 272 5.35 -18.50 0.56
CA LEU A 272 4.87 -19.65 -0.20
C LEU A 272 4.53 -19.26 -1.64
N CYS A 273 3.90 -18.11 -1.85
CA CYS A 273 3.64 -17.57 -3.19
C CYS A 273 4.92 -17.37 -4.00
N LYS A 274 5.97 -16.80 -3.42
CA LYS A 274 7.24 -16.58 -4.13
C LYS A 274 7.83 -17.91 -4.62
N ILE A 275 7.75 -18.95 -3.78
CA ILE A 275 8.19 -20.31 -4.15
C ILE A 275 7.32 -20.85 -5.29
N PHE A 276 5.99 -20.70 -5.22
CA PHE A 276 5.08 -21.16 -6.26
C PHE A 276 5.32 -20.45 -7.59
N ALA A 277 5.44 -19.12 -7.56
CA ALA A 277 5.69 -18.29 -8.73
C ALA A 277 7.01 -18.66 -9.41
N LYS A 278 8.08 -18.85 -8.63
CA LYS A 278 9.36 -19.37 -9.13
C LYS A 278 9.18 -20.71 -9.83
N ASN A 279 8.60 -21.70 -9.14
CA ASN A 279 8.49 -23.06 -9.66
C ASN A 279 7.63 -23.11 -10.92
N LEU A 280 6.51 -22.38 -10.97
CA LEU A 280 5.67 -22.24 -12.16
C LEU A 280 6.45 -21.64 -13.34
N TYR A 281 7.25 -20.60 -13.07
CA TYR A 281 8.09 -19.97 -14.09
C TYR A 281 9.15 -20.92 -14.64
N GLU A 282 9.82 -21.69 -13.77
CA GLU A 282 10.83 -22.67 -14.18
C GLU A 282 10.21 -23.81 -14.99
N ILE A 283 9.08 -24.36 -14.54
CA ILE A 283 8.34 -25.44 -15.23
C ILE A 283 7.92 -25.02 -16.63
N LYS A 284 7.54 -23.74 -16.84
CA LYS A 284 7.16 -23.22 -18.16
C LYS A 284 8.23 -23.51 -19.23
N SER A 285 9.51 -23.53 -18.86
CA SER A 285 10.63 -23.74 -19.78
C SER A 285 11.05 -25.21 -19.97
N LYS A 286 10.50 -26.15 -19.19
CA LYS A 286 10.86 -27.57 -19.24
C LYS A 286 10.19 -28.29 -20.42
N ARG A 287 10.88 -29.29 -21.00
CA ARG A 287 10.36 -30.15 -22.08
C ARG A 287 9.19 -31.00 -21.59
N ASP A 288 9.30 -31.61 -20.41
CA ASP A 288 8.26 -32.46 -19.81
C ASP A 288 7.28 -31.64 -18.97
N ARG A 289 6.78 -30.54 -19.54
CA ARG A 289 5.96 -29.57 -18.81
C ARG A 289 4.76 -30.22 -18.13
N SER A 290 4.04 -31.10 -18.85
CA SER A 290 2.82 -31.74 -18.34
C SER A 290 3.09 -32.56 -17.08
N GLU A 291 4.16 -33.34 -17.06
CA GLU A 291 4.53 -34.18 -15.91
C GLU A 291 4.98 -33.31 -14.73
N ASN A 292 5.82 -32.29 -14.97
CA ASN A 292 6.25 -31.37 -13.93
C ASN A 292 5.08 -30.57 -13.34
N CYS A 293 4.07 -30.20 -14.15
CA CYS A 293 2.84 -29.58 -13.67
C CYS A 293 2.06 -30.51 -12.74
N SER A 294 1.96 -31.81 -13.05
CA SER A 294 1.28 -32.77 -12.19
C SER A 294 1.99 -32.91 -10.83
N TYR A 295 3.31 -33.07 -10.81
CA TYR A 295 4.07 -33.11 -9.56
C TYR A 295 3.94 -31.81 -8.77
N PHE A 296 4.04 -30.67 -9.45
CA PHE A 296 3.90 -29.37 -8.81
C PHE A 296 2.51 -29.18 -8.19
N TYR A 297 1.44 -29.61 -8.87
CA TYR A 297 0.08 -29.55 -8.35
C TYR A 297 -0.02 -30.28 -7.00
N TYR A 298 0.40 -31.55 -6.93
CA TYR A 298 0.34 -32.30 -5.66
C TYR A 298 1.24 -31.70 -4.57
N TRP A 299 2.46 -31.28 -4.93
CA TRP A 299 3.37 -30.62 -4.00
C TRP A 299 2.79 -29.32 -3.44
N MET A 300 2.15 -28.51 -4.30
CA MET A 300 1.51 -27.25 -3.93
C MET A 300 0.40 -27.48 -2.90
N TYR A 301 -0.46 -28.47 -3.13
CA TYR A 301 -1.51 -28.85 -2.18
C TYR A 301 -0.93 -29.35 -0.85
N ASP A 302 0.12 -30.17 -0.88
CA ASP A 302 0.81 -30.64 0.32
C ASP A 302 1.35 -29.43 1.13
N LYS A 303 2.00 -28.46 0.49
CA LYS A 303 2.52 -27.27 1.19
C LYS A 303 1.42 -26.36 1.72
N ILE A 304 0.34 -26.14 0.97
CA ILE A 304 -0.82 -25.38 1.47
C ILE A 304 -1.42 -26.08 2.70
N TRP A 305 -1.56 -27.41 2.64
CA TRP A 305 -2.09 -28.19 3.75
C TRP A 305 -1.20 -28.14 4.99
N GLN A 306 0.11 -28.33 4.81
CA GLN A 306 1.07 -28.27 5.91
C GLN A 306 1.08 -26.90 6.61
N ASN A 307 1.03 -25.80 5.84
CA ASN A 307 1.16 -24.45 6.40
C ASN A 307 -0.16 -23.88 6.91
N PHE A 308 -1.29 -24.26 6.33
CA PHE A 308 -2.58 -23.61 6.59
C PHE A 308 -3.74 -24.58 6.88
N GLY A 309 -3.50 -25.88 6.89
CA GLY A 309 -4.53 -26.91 7.06
C GLY A 309 -4.90 -27.25 8.50
N SER A 310 -4.06 -26.91 9.47
CA SER A 310 -4.12 -27.40 10.86
C SER A 310 -5.39 -27.04 11.66
N ASN A 311 -6.31 -26.24 11.10
CA ASN A 311 -7.54 -25.80 11.76
C ASN A 311 -8.80 -25.82 10.86
N SER A 312 -8.81 -26.53 9.72
CA SER A 312 -10.02 -26.58 8.87
C SER A 312 -10.24 -27.95 8.23
N ASN A 313 -11.46 -28.47 8.35
CA ASN A 313 -11.89 -29.69 7.65
C ASN A 313 -11.96 -29.50 6.12
N HIS A 314 -11.94 -28.26 5.62
CA HIS A 314 -11.99 -27.93 4.20
C HIS A 314 -11.15 -26.70 3.87
N ILE A 315 -9.91 -26.95 3.42
CA ILE A 315 -8.95 -25.93 2.94
C ILE A 315 -9.56 -25.06 1.83
N ASN A 316 -10.39 -25.66 0.96
CA ASN A 316 -11.07 -24.98 -0.16
C ASN A 316 -12.00 -23.82 0.28
N ASN A 317 -12.34 -23.69 1.56
CA ASN A 317 -13.22 -22.61 2.05
C ASN A 317 -12.47 -21.32 2.42
N LYS A 318 -11.14 -21.26 2.26
CA LYS A 318 -10.38 -20.04 2.54
C LYS A 318 -10.19 -19.22 1.26
N GLN A 319 -10.66 -17.97 1.30
CA GLN A 319 -10.66 -17.04 0.16
C GLN A 319 -9.29 -16.86 -0.51
N PHE A 320 -8.18 -16.97 0.21
CA PHE A 320 -6.84 -16.82 -0.38
C PHE A 320 -6.41 -18.04 -1.22
N ILE A 321 -7.03 -19.20 -1.04
CA ILE A 321 -6.64 -20.42 -1.76
C ILE A 321 -7.11 -20.36 -3.21
N GLU A 322 -8.23 -19.70 -3.47
CA GLU A 322 -8.66 -19.37 -4.84
C GLU A 322 -7.66 -18.49 -5.58
N LEU A 323 -6.89 -17.65 -4.87
CA LEU A 323 -5.83 -16.81 -5.46
C LEU A 323 -4.55 -17.59 -5.79
N PHE A 324 -4.41 -18.82 -5.28
CA PHE A 324 -3.31 -19.72 -5.65
C PHE A 324 -3.67 -20.63 -6.81
N ILE A 325 -4.95 -20.96 -6.95
CA ILE A 325 -5.44 -21.99 -7.89
C ILE A 325 -5.89 -21.38 -9.23
N ASN A 326 -6.37 -20.13 -9.22
CA ASN A 326 -6.77 -19.37 -10.41
C ASN A 326 -5.70 -18.35 -10.80
#